data_AF-A0A7Y7NWZ1-F1
#
_entry.id   AF-A0A7Y7NWZ1-F1
#
_cell.length_a   1.000
_cell.length_b   1.000
_cell.length_c   1.000
_cell.angle_alpha   90.00
_cell.angle_beta   90.00
_cell.angle_gamma   90.00
#
_symmetry.space_group_name_H-M   'P 1'
#
loop_
_entity.id
_entity.type
_entity.pdbx_description
1 polymer ?
#
loop_
_entity_poly.entity_id
_entity_poly.type
_entity_poly.pdbx_seq_one_letter_code
_entity_poly.pdbx_strand_id
1 'polypeptide(L)'
;MKCDVCDKPIYGTYFIDPWGIKSHQVHDGQASERCFCCGRYISTYKSKASYMLSDGRIICDFCNANAVNNKESGKKAKEEVYSLFEKAKIILPKEKITVMINDKIYAEKVLNRKSFFGLMTSSHTTNGFRVTSEYQVNILSGLHKLMFNAVLGHELMHVYISEQKMNLTLIEEEGLCELISYFIYQASRTKFGQIEMEAMEKSQDPIYGEGFRMMKKMLDKKGSWENLLQSLR
;
A
#
# COMPACT_ATOMS: atom_id res chain seq x y z
N MET A 1 10.63 -29.03 -18.01
CA MET A 1 10.52 -28.05 -16.91
C MET A 1 9.33 -28.41 -16.03
N LYS A 2 9.36 -28.13 -14.72
CA LYS A 2 8.24 -28.39 -13.81
C LYS A 2 7.57 -27.08 -13.36
N CYS A 3 6.27 -27.16 -13.09
CA CYS A 3 5.51 -26.09 -12.45
C CYS A 3 5.83 -26.05 -10.96
N ASP A 4 6.17 -24.87 -10.46
CA ASP A 4 6.49 -24.69 -9.05
C ASP A 4 5.23 -24.74 -8.19
N VAL A 5 4.02 -24.49 -8.73
CA VAL A 5 2.74 -24.52 -7.99
C VAL A 5 2.23 -25.95 -7.74
N CYS A 6 2.20 -26.82 -8.76
CA CYS A 6 1.60 -28.15 -8.68
C CYS A 6 2.58 -29.34 -8.90
N ASP A 7 3.88 -29.07 -9.06
CA ASP A 7 4.97 -30.02 -9.37
C ASP A 7 4.80 -30.86 -10.66
N LYS A 8 3.73 -30.64 -11.44
CA LYS A 8 3.52 -31.32 -12.72
C LYS A 8 4.44 -30.76 -13.82
N PRO A 9 4.85 -31.58 -14.81
CA PRO A 9 5.58 -31.10 -15.97
C PRO A 9 4.83 -30.00 -16.72
N ILE A 10 5.57 -28.98 -17.17
CA ILE A 10 5.06 -27.95 -18.08
C ILE A 10 5.38 -28.41 -19.51
N TYR A 11 4.34 -28.58 -20.32
CA TYR A 11 4.43 -28.71 -21.77
C TYR A 11 3.79 -27.46 -22.39
N GLY A 12 4.60 -26.58 -22.99
CA GLY A 12 4.12 -25.34 -23.60
C GLY A 12 4.42 -24.07 -22.78
N THR A 13 3.51 -23.10 -22.85
CA THR A 13 3.65 -21.78 -22.24
C THR A 13 3.60 -21.84 -20.71
N TYR A 14 4.30 -20.90 -20.09
CA TYR A 14 4.39 -20.77 -18.64
C TYR A 14 4.59 -19.31 -18.26
N PHE A 15 4.27 -18.99 -17.01
CA PHE A 15 4.52 -17.69 -16.44
C PHE A 15 5.57 -17.79 -15.35
N ILE A 16 6.32 -16.71 -15.18
CA ILE A 16 7.19 -16.51 -14.03
C ILE A 16 6.67 -15.27 -13.32
N ASP A 17 6.27 -15.41 -12.06
CA ASP A 17 5.91 -14.22 -11.27
C ASP A 17 7.16 -13.38 -10.93
N PRO A 18 7.02 -12.14 -10.46
CA PRO A 18 8.15 -11.31 -10.05
C PRO A 18 9.02 -11.92 -8.93
N TRP A 19 8.51 -12.95 -8.24
CA TRP A 19 9.25 -13.69 -7.22
C TRP A 19 10.12 -14.80 -7.79
N GLY A 20 9.98 -15.12 -9.08
CA GLY A 20 10.70 -16.19 -9.78
C GLY A 20 9.99 -17.54 -9.77
N ILE A 21 8.71 -17.58 -9.35
CA ILE A 21 7.93 -18.81 -9.28
C ILE A 21 7.33 -19.11 -10.65
N LYS A 22 7.67 -20.27 -11.20
CA LYS A 22 7.16 -20.74 -12.50
C LYS A 22 5.82 -21.43 -12.33
N SER A 23 4.86 -21.07 -13.16
CA SER A 23 3.52 -21.64 -13.11
C SER A 23 2.99 -22.00 -14.49
N HIS A 24 2.13 -23.03 -14.56
CA HIS A 24 1.30 -23.26 -15.74
C HIS A 24 0.38 -22.06 -15.98
N GLN A 25 -0.04 -21.84 -17.22
CA GLN A 25 -1.00 -20.80 -17.56
C GLN A 25 -2.35 -20.92 -16.83
N VAL A 26 -2.79 -22.15 -16.51
CA VAL A 26 -4.05 -22.38 -15.80
C VAL A 26 -4.11 -21.79 -14.39
N HIS A 27 -2.94 -21.59 -13.77
CA HIS A 27 -2.81 -21.01 -12.43
C HIS A 27 -2.76 -19.47 -12.46
N ASP A 28 -2.55 -18.88 -13.63
CA ASP A 28 -2.58 -17.43 -13.77
C ASP A 28 -4.02 -16.91 -13.63
N GLY A 29 -4.21 -15.89 -12.80
CA GLY A 29 -5.54 -15.30 -12.52
C GLY A 29 -6.40 -16.00 -11.47
N GLN A 30 -6.01 -17.18 -10.95
CA GLN A 30 -6.72 -17.79 -9.82
C GLN A 30 -6.29 -17.13 -8.50
N ALA A 31 -7.13 -16.23 -7.99
CA ALA A 31 -6.84 -15.46 -6.77
C ALA A 31 -6.48 -16.32 -5.54
N SER A 32 -7.00 -17.55 -5.47
CA SER A 32 -6.71 -18.52 -4.39
C SER A 32 -5.30 -19.10 -4.44
N GLU A 33 -4.56 -18.92 -5.53
CA GLU A 33 -3.21 -19.47 -5.71
C GLU A 33 -2.12 -18.41 -5.57
N ARG A 34 -2.47 -17.18 -5.17
CA ARG A 34 -1.52 -16.10 -4.94
C ARG A 34 -1.63 -15.55 -3.53
N CYS A 35 -0.49 -15.13 -2.98
CA CYS A 35 -0.47 -14.38 -1.75
C CYS A 35 -1.15 -13.03 -1.98
N PHE A 36 -2.15 -12.73 -1.15
CA PHE A 36 -2.90 -11.48 -1.18
C PHE A 36 -2.01 -10.24 -1.06
N CYS A 37 -0.92 -10.30 -0.30
CA CYS A 37 -0.06 -9.14 -0.06
C CYS A 37 0.96 -8.92 -1.17
N CYS A 38 1.66 -9.96 -1.60
CA CYS A 38 2.82 -9.82 -2.47
C CYS A 38 2.64 -10.39 -3.88
N GLY A 39 1.45 -10.92 -4.18
CA GLY A 39 1.14 -11.53 -5.47
C GLY A 39 1.91 -12.82 -5.79
N ARG A 40 2.82 -13.27 -4.92
CA ARG A 40 3.61 -14.48 -5.10
C ARG A 40 2.70 -15.70 -5.25
N TYR A 41 2.96 -16.53 -6.24
CA TYR A 41 2.29 -17.82 -6.36
C TYR A 41 2.53 -18.68 -5.11
N ILE A 42 1.45 -19.23 -4.59
CA ILE A 42 1.42 -20.18 -3.49
C ILE A 42 1.51 -21.57 -4.10
N SER A 43 2.60 -22.24 -3.77
CA SER A 43 2.85 -23.63 -4.10
C SER A 43 2.55 -24.51 -2.91
N THR A 44 1.82 -25.60 -3.15
CA THR A 44 1.64 -26.66 -2.14
C THR A 44 2.93 -27.44 -1.87
N TYR A 45 3.98 -27.25 -2.69
CA TYR A 45 5.25 -28.01 -2.65
C TYR A 45 6.50 -27.17 -2.33
N LYS A 46 6.56 -25.89 -2.75
CA LYS A 46 7.75 -25.02 -2.68
C LYS A 46 7.57 -23.75 -1.86
N SER A 47 6.36 -23.20 -1.76
CA SER A 47 6.11 -22.13 -0.79
C SER A 47 5.80 -22.81 0.53
N LYS A 48 6.66 -22.58 1.51
CA LYS A 48 6.40 -22.97 2.89
C LYS A 48 5.04 -22.38 3.30
N ALA A 49 4.23 -23.19 3.98
CA ALA A 49 2.93 -22.87 4.60
C ALA A 49 2.22 -21.59 4.11
N SER A 50 1.12 -21.74 3.37
CA SER A 50 0.15 -20.65 3.20
C SER A 50 -0.78 -20.58 4.40
N TYR A 51 -1.14 -19.37 4.81
CA TYR A 51 -2.08 -19.11 5.90
C TYR A 51 -3.35 -18.51 5.32
N MET A 52 -4.49 -19.12 5.62
CA MET A 52 -5.80 -18.54 5.34
C MET A 52 -6.22 -17.71 6.56
N LEU A 53 -6.43 -16.41 6.34
CA LEU A 53 -6.94 -15.51 7.35
C LEU A 53 -8.43 -15.78 7.60
N SER A 54 -8.97 -15.31 8.72
CA SER A 54 -10.38 -15.48 9.09
C SER A 54 -11.36 -14.84 8.08
N ASP A 55 -10.89 -13.89 7.29
CA ASP A 55 -11.65 -13.23 6.22
C ASP A 55 -11.47 -13.87 4.84
N GLY A 56 -10.82 -15.04 4.77
CA GLY A 56 -10.64 -15.84 3.56
C GLY A 56 -9.44 -15.46 2.68
N ARG A 57 -8.71 -14.38 2.99
CA ARG A 57 -7.47 -14.05 2.27
C ARG A 57 -6.40 -15.08 2.54
N ILE A 58 -5.61 -15.40 1.52
CA ILE A 58 -4.48 -16.32 1.64
C ILE A 58 -3.18 -15.53 1.58
N ILE A 59 -2.28 -15.75 2.54
CA ILE A 59 -0.96 -15.11 2.59
C ILE A 59 0.15 -16.16 2.70
N CYS A 60 1.30 -15.89 2.08
CA CYS A 60 2.48 -16.75 2.21
C CYS A 60 3.15 -16.57 3.57
N ASP A 61 4.00 -17.52 3.95
CA ASP A 61 4.83 -17.50 5.16
C ASP A 61 5.62 -16.19 5.33
N PHE A 62 6.25 -15.71 4.26
CA PHE A 62 7.01 -14.45 4.25
C PHE A 62 6.14 -13.25 4.63
N CYS A 63 4.92 -13.17 4.08
CA CYS A 63 3.97 -12.10 4.40
C CYS A 63 3.40 -12.23 5.79
N ASN A 64 3.05 -13.45 6.21
CA ASN A 64 2.50 -13.72 7.54
C ASN A 64 3.52 -13.41 8.65
N ALA A 65 4.78 -13.78 8.47
CA ALA A 65 5.85 -13.54 9.44
C ALA A 65 6.08 -12.04 9.73
N ASN A 66 5.70 -11.16 8.79
CA ASN A 66 5.83 -9.72 8.90
C ASN A 66 4.45 -9.02 8.91
N ALA A 67 3.37 -9.73 9.20
CA ALA A 67 2.02 -9.16 9.12
C ALA A 67 1.73 -8.17 10.25
N VAL A 68 1.05 -7.07 9.93
CA VAL A 68 0.55 -6.10 10.89
C VAL A 68 -0.89 -6.46 11.26
N ASN A 69 -1.09 -6.96 12.47
CA ASN A 69 -2.34 -7.57 12.92
C ASN A 69 -2.90 -6.99 14.21
N ASN A 70 -2.14 -6.15 14.90
CA ASN A 70 -2.51 -5.67 16.22
C ASN A 70 -1.95 -4.26 16.50
N LYS A 71 -2.40 -3.68 17.60
CA LYS A 71 -2.03 -2.32 18.01
C LYS A 71 -0.51 -2.11 18.15
N GLU A 72 0.22 -3.11 18.63
CA GLU A 72 1.67 -3.00 18.83
C GLU A 72 2.43 -2.97 17.49
N SER A 73 2.16 -3.94 16.61
CA SER A 73 2.73 -3.95 15.25
C SER A 73 2.34 -2.71 14.45
N GLY A 74 1.10 -2.24 14.61
CA GLY A 74 0.62 -0.97 14.02
C GLY A 74 1.35 0.26 14.53
N LYS A 75 1.67 0.33 15.82
CA LYS A 75 2.44 1.44 16.40
C LYS A 75 3.84 1.52 15.80
N LYS A 76 4.54 0.38 15.71
CA LYS A 76 5.89 0.31 15.10
C LYS A 76 5.86 0.73 13.64
N ALA A 77 4.88 0.26 12.88
CA ALA A 77 4.65 0.67 11.49
C ALA A 77 4.42 2.19 11.37
N LYS A 78 3.56 2.76 12.24
CA LYS A 78 3.28 4.20 12.27
C LYS A 78 4.53 5.04 12.53
N GLU A 79 5.36 4.64 13.49
CA GLU A 79 6.63 5.32 13.81
C GLU A 79 7.59 5.33 12.62
N GLU A 80 7.70 4.21 11.90
CA GLU A 80 8.53 4.12 10.69
C GLU A 80 8.04 5.02 9.57
N VAL A 81 6.73 5.03 9.31
CA VAL A 81 6.14 5.90 8.27
C VAL A 81 6.33 7.37 8.64
N TYR A 82 6.10 7.77 9.90
CA TYR A 82 6.37 9.14 10.32
C TYR A 82 7.83 9.55 10.16
N SER A 83 8.79 8.65 10.43
CA SER A 83 10.21 8.93 10.18
C SER A 83 10.50 9.16 8.69
N LEU A 84 9.81 8.46 7.79
CA LEU A 84 9.95 8.67 6.34
C LEU A 84 9.33 10.00 5.89
N PHE A 85 8.18 10.39 6.44
CA PHE A 85 7.60 11.72 6.21
C PHE A 85 8.54 12.84 6.68
N GLU A 86 9.16 12.69 7.86
CA GLU A 86 10.15 13.65 8.37
C GLU A 86 11.38 13.74 7.46
N LYS A 87 11.87 12.63 6.90
CA LYS A 87 12.95 12.63 5.90
C LYS A 87 12.56 13.33 4.60
N ALA A 88 11.29 13.20 4.20
CA ALA A 88 10.71 13.96 3.09
C ALA A 88 10.37 15.42 3.48
N LYS A 89 10.61 15.81 4.74
CA LYS A 89 10.28 17.13 5.32
C LYS A 89 8.80 17.48 5.20
N ILE A 90 7.94 16.46 5.27
CA ILE A 90 6.49 16.57 5.29
C ILE A 90 6.04 16.47 6.75
N ILE A 91 5.45 17.55 7.28
CA ILE A 91 5.03 17.62 8.68
C ILE A 91 3.54 17.27 8.80
N LEU A 92 3.24 16.22 9.55
CA LEU A 92 1.87 15.75 9.81
C LEU A 92 1.41 16.20 11.21
N PRO A 93 0.11 16.52 11.41
CA PRO A 93 -0.46 16.80 12.74
C PRO A 93 -0.72 15.49 13.49
N LYS A 94 0.34 14.87 14.03
CA LYS A 94 0.29 13.51 14.61
C LYS A 94 -0.78 13.34 15.70
N GLU A 95 -1.07 14.41 16.44
CA GLU A 95 -2.07 14.47 17.51
C GLU A 95 -3.52 14.37 17.01
N LYS A 96 -3.77 14.72 15.75
CA LYS A 96 -5.10 14.67 15.11
C LYS A 96 -5.37 13.37 14.36
N ILE A 97 -4.42 12.42 14.37
CA ILE A 97 -4.44 11.24 13.51
C ILE A 97 -4.56 9.96 14.33
N THR A 98 -5.71 9.30 14.17
CA THR A 98 -5.96 7.97 14.71
C THR A 98 -5.80 6.92 13.61
N VAL A 99 -4.94 5.91 13.84
CA VAL A 99 -4.76 4.78 12.91
C VAL A 99 -5.46 3.55 13.47
N MET A 100 -6.36 2.98 12.68
CA MET A 100 -7.17 1.81 13.01
C MET A 100 -6.80 0.64 12.09
N ILE A 101 -6.61 -0.55 12.67
CA ILE A 101 -6.30 -1.78 11.92
C ILE A 101 -7.54 -2.66 11.98
N ASN A 102 -8.15 -2.92 10.82
CA ASN A 102 -9.44 -3.59 10.74
C ASN A 102 -9.38 -4.74 9.73
N ASP A 103 -10.13 -5.82 9.96
CA ASP A 103 -10.25 -6.90 8.98
C ASP A 103 -11.23 -6.53 7.84
N LYS A 104 -11.30 -7.41 6.83
CA LYS A 104 -12.17 -7.19 5.68
C LYS A 104 -13.66 -7.19 6.07
N ILE A 105 -14.05 -7.95 7.09
CA ILE A 105 -15.44 -8.04 7.55
C ILE A 105 -15.89 -6.69 8.10
N TYR A 106 -15.05 -6.03 8.90
CA TYR A 106 -15.30 -4.68 9.39
C TYR A 106 -15.35 -3.66 8.25
N ALA A 107 -14.42 -3.72 7.30
CA ALA A 107 -14.42 -2.81 6.15
C ALA A 107 -15.72 -2.93 5.32
N GLU A 108 -16.20 -4.14 5.08
CA GLU A 108 -17.45 -4.38 4.35
C GLU A 108 -18.68 -3.92 5.12
N LYS A 109 -18.78 -4.27 6.42
CA LYS A 109 -20.00 -4.04 7.21
C LYS A 109 -20.11 -2.64 7.80
N VAL A 110 -18.98 -2.01 8.14
CA VAL A 110 -18.95 -0.73 8.87
C VAL A 110 -18.51 0.41 7.97
N LEU A 111 -17.48 0.20 7.14
CA LEU A 111 -16.98 1.24 6.22
C LEU A 111 -17.69 1.22 4.85
N ASN A 112 -18.52 0.20 4.58
CA ASN A 112 -19.17 -0.05 3.29
C ASN A 112 -18.16 -0.06 2.12
N ARG A 113 -17.05 -0.79 2.30
CA ARG A 113 -15.98 -0.96 1.32
C ARG A 113 -15.71 -2.45 1.07
N LYS A 114 -15.96 -2.91 -0.16
CA LYS A 114 -15.74 -4.31 -0.60
C LYS A 114 -14.29 -4.62 -0.99
N SER A 115 -13.58 -3.61 -1.49
CA SER A 115 -12.15 -3.66 -1.80
C SER A 115 -11.51 -2.46 -1.14
N PHE A 116 -10.50 -2.72 -0.30
CA PHE A 116 -9.93 -1.72 0.59
C PHE A 116 -8.58 -2.21 1.09
N PHE A 117 -7.55 -1.37 0.95
CA PHE A 117 -6.30 -1.53 1.66
C PHE A 117 -6.17 -0.46 2.76
N GLY A 118 -6.58 0.77 2.45
CA GLY A 118 -6.62 1.91 3.35
C GLY A 118 -7.81 2.83 3.05
N LEU A 119 -8.16 3.69 4.02
CA LEU A 119 -9.14 4.78 3.88
C LEU A 119 -8.87 5.82 4.96
N MET A 120 -8.61 7.03 4.53
CA MET A 120 -8.67 8.23 5.34
C MET A 120 -10.11 8.78 5.36
N THR A 121 -10.58 9.10 6.56
CA THR A 121 -11.81 9.86 6.79
C THR A 121 -11.51 11.02 7.73
N SER A 122 -12.12 12.19 7.48
CA SER A 122 -12.06 13.33 8.36
C SER A 122 -13.39 13.59 9.05
N SER A 123 -13.33 14.16 10.25
CA SER A 123 -14.48 14.73 10.94
C SER A 123 -14.16 16.16 11.33
N HIS A 124 -15.15 17.05 11.21
CA HIS A 124 -14.99 18.48 11.47
C HIS A 124 -15.90 18.88 12.62
N THR A 125 -15.31 19.40 13.68
CA THR A 125 -16.04 19.96 14.82
C THR A 125 -15.93 21.48 14.78
N THR A 126 -17.07 22.16 14.84
CA THR A 126 -17.15 23.63 14.86
C THR A 126 -17.47 24.09 16.27
N ASN A 127 -16.59 24.90 16.87
CA ASN A 127 -16.83 25.57 18.15
C ASN A 127 -16.75 27.10 17.94
N GLY A 128 -17.91 27.72 17.70
CA GLY A 128 -18.00 29.12 17.26
C GLY A 128 -17.36 29.30 15.87
N PHE A 129 -16.35 30.18 15.77
CA PHE A 129 -15.60 30.41 14.52
C PHE A 129 -14.42 29.43 14.32
N ARG A 130 -14.12 28.57 15.28
CA ARG A 130 -13.02 27.60 15.17
C ARG A 130 -13.54 26.29 14.59
N VAL A 131 -12.96 25.87 13.47
CA VAL A 131 -13.15 24.53 12.90
C VAL A 131 -11.91 23.71 13.22
N THR A 132 -12.11 22.56 13.87
CA THR A 132 -11.08 21.57 14.17
C THR A 132 -11.36 20.29 13.38
N SER A 133 -10.32 19.75 12.74
CA SER A 133 -10.39 18.52 11.94
C SER A 133 -9.68 17.38 12.69
N GLU A 134 -10.34 16.24 12.79
CA GLU A 134 -9.76 14.99 13.30
C GLU A 134 -9.76 13.95 12.17
N TYR A 135 -8.69 13.18 12.05
CA TYR A 135 -8.48 12.22 10.98
C TYR A 135 -8.43 10.80 11.51
N GLN A 136 -9.20 9.92 10.89
CA GLN A 136 -9.12 8.49 11.11
C GLN A 136 -8.62 7.80 9.83
N VAL A 137 -7.50 7.11 9.96
CA VAL A 137 -6.91 6.29 8.90
C VAL A 137 -7.16 4.83 9.23
N ASN A 138 -8.02 4.18 8.46
CA ASN A 138 -8.29 2.76 8.56
C ASN A 138 -7.36 2.01 7.61
N ILE A 139 -6.77 0.89 8.04
CA ILE A 139 -5.93 0.04 7.20
C ILE A 139 -6.32 -1.43 7.41
N LEU A 140 -6.30 -2.20 6.32
CA LEU A 140 -6.60 -3.61 6.34
C LEU A 140 -5.56 -4.38 7.19
N SER A 141 -6.02 -5.25 8.08
CA SER A 141 -5.17 -6.14 8.87
C SER A 141 -4.52 -7.22 8.00
N GLY A 142 -3.50 -7.91 8.51
CA GLY A 142 -2.90 -9.06 7.80
C GLY A 142 -2.00 -8.68 6.62
N LEU A 143 -1.77 -7.39 6.38
CA LEU A 143 -0.83 -6.92 5.37
C LEU A 143 0.61 -7.13 5.84
N HIS A 144 1.49 -7.57 4.93
CA HIS A 144 2.93 -7.53 5.18
C HIS A 144 3.34 -6.10 5.52
N LYS A 145 4.14 -5.90 6.57
CA LYS A 145 4.51 -4.60 7.14
C LYS A 145 4.94 -3.55 6.12
N LEU A 146 5.74 -3.93 5.12
CA LEU A 146 6.12 -3.00 4.06
C LEU A 146 4.92 -2.46 3.24
N MET A 147 3.99 -3.34 2.86
CA MET A 147 2.76 -2.95 2.18
C MET A 147 1.86 -2.13 3.10
N PHE A 148 1.75 -2.52 4.38
CA PHE A 148 1.04 -1.74 5.40
C PHE A 148 1.62 -0.31 5.51
N ASN A 149 2.94 -0.18 5.57
CA ASN A 149 3.62 1.12 5.65
C ASN A 149 3.34 1.96 4.40
N ALA A 150 3.38 1.37 3.21
CA ALA A 150 3.11 2.07 1.95
C ALA A 150 1.65 2.57 1.87
N VAL A 151 0.69 1.73 2.28
CA VAL A 151 -0.74 2.12 2.37
C VAL A 151 -0.94 3.20 3.44
N LEU A 152 -0.33 3.05 4.62
CA LEU A 152 -0.39 4.10 5.65
C LEU A 152 0.18 5.41 5.13
N GLY A 153 1.30 5.36 4.41
CA GLY A 153 1.90 6.55 3.80
C GLY A 153 0.95 7.23 2.81
N HIS A 154 0.31 6.46 1.94
CA HIS A 154 -0.70 6.96 1.00
C HIS A 154 -1.81 7.72 1.75
N GLU A 155 -2.45 7.09 2.73
CA GLU A 155 -3.56 7.69 3.48
C GLU A 155 -3.13 8.92 4.31
N LEU A 156 -1.91 8.91 4.86
CA LEU A 156 -1.36 10.07 5.57
C LEU A 156 -1.06 11.24 4.63
N MET A 157 -0.78 10.98 3.35
CA MET A 157 -0.57 12.04 2.38
C MET A 157 -1.87 12.78 2.07
N HIS A 158 -3.02 12.10 2.01
CA HIS A 158 -4.32 12.77 1.97
C HIS A 158 -4.54 13.67 3.20
N VAL A 159 -4.14 13.24 4.40
CA VAL A 159 -4.20 14.09 5.60
C VAL A 159 -3.35 15.36 5.41
N TYR A 160 -2.13 15.22 4.91
CA TYR A 160 -1.27 16.37 4.63
C TYR A 160 -1.90 17.33 3.62
N ILE A 161 -2.42 16.82 2.49
CA ILE A 161 -3.09 17.61 1.45
C ILE A 161 -4.27 18.41 2.04
N SER A 162 -5.10 17.76 2.86
CA SER A 162 -6.23 18.39 3.57
C SER A 162 -5.78 19.49 4.52
N GLU A 163 -4.78 19.24 5.37
CA GLU A 163 -4.27 20.23 6.33
C GLU A 163 -3.61 21.42 5.65
N GLN A 164 -2.96 21.20 4.51
CA GLN A 164 -2.37 22.26 3.70
C GLN A 164 -3.40 22.97 2.80
N LYS A 165 -4.65 22.50 2.76
CA LYS A 165 -5.74 23.03 1.90
C LYS A 165 -5.32 23.14 0.43
N MET A 166 -4.56 22.16 -0.05
CA MET A 166 -4.08 22.15 -1.43
C MET A 166 -5.26 21.89 -2.36
N ASN A 167 -5.36 22.67 -3.44
CA ASN A 167 -6.41 22.50 -4.44
C ASN A 167 -5.87 21.69 -5.61
N LEU A 168 -5.84 20.37 -5.45
CA LEU A 168 -5.33 19.44 -6.44
C LEU A 168 -6.47 18.79 -7.23
N THR A 169 -6.20 18.47 -8.49
CA THR A 169 -7.05 17.54 -9.23
C THR A 169 -6.93 16.13 -8.65
N LEU A 170 -7.91 15.26 -8.92
CA LEU A 170 -7.88 13.87 -8.46
C LEU A 170 -6.58 13.14 -8.90
N ILE A 171 -6.12 13.37 -10.14
CA ILE A 171 -4.89 12.74 -10.66
C ILE A 171 -3.65 13.26 -9.92
N GLU A 172 -3.61 14.55 -9.57
CA GLU A 172 -2.51 15.11 -8.79
C GLU A 172 -2.51 14.62 -7.35
N GLU A 173 -3.67 14.59 -6.70
CA GLU A 173 -3.84 14.11 -5.32
C GLU A 173 -3.42 12.64 -5.18
N GLU A 174 -4.01 11.75 -5.98
CA GLU A 174 -3.67 10.32 -5.96
C GLU A 174 -2.22 10.09 -6.40
N GLY A 175 -1.74 10.86 -7.37
CA GLY A 175 -0.35 10.79 -7.81
C GLY A 175 0.65 11.13 -6.72
N LEU A 176 0.34 12.10 -5.87
CA LEU A 176 1.18 12.50 -4.75
C LEU A 176 1.15 11.46 -3.63
N CYS A 177 -0.01 10.85 -3.40
CA CYS A 177 -0.19 9.75 -2.44
C CYS A 177 0.54 8.48 -2.90
N GLU A 178 0.49 8.12 -4.18
CA GLU A 178 1.29 7.04 -4.75
C GLU A 178 2.80 7.33 -4.69
N LEU A 179 3.22 8.58 -4.91
CA LEU A 179 4.63 8.93 -4.86
C LEU A 179 5.24 8.71 -3.47
N ILE A 180 4.50 8.96 -2.38
CA ILE A 180 5.00 8.68 -1.04
C ILE A 180 5.06 7.16 -0.76
N SER A 181 4.12 6.37 -1.28
CA SER A 181 4.17 4.90 -1.21
C SER A 181 5.40 4.36 -1.94
N TYR A 182 5.71 4.89 -3.13
CA TYR A 182 6.94 4.57 -3.86
C TYR A 182 8.19 4.90 -3.03
N PHE A 183 8.24 6.07 -2.40
CA PHE A 183 9.36 6.46 -1.54
C PHE A 183 9.55 5.50 -0.35
N ILE A 184 8.46 5.00 0.23
CA ILE A 184 8.49 3.99 1.30
C ILE A 184 9.04 2.65 0.79
N TYR A 185 8.58 2.19 -0.38
CA TYR A 185 9.12 0.97 -1.00
C TYR A 185 10.60 1.12 -1.34
N GLN A 186 11.00 2.27 -1.88
CA GLN A 186 12.40 2.59 -2.19
C GLN A 186 13.28 2.57 -0.93
N ALA A 187 12.81 3.15 0.17
CA ALA A 187 13.53 3.18 1.44
C ALA A 187 13.74 1.78 2.04
N SER A 188 12.87 0.81 1.73
CA SER A 188 12.96 -0.56 2.26
C SER A 188 14.17 -1.35 1.75
N ARG A 189 14.64 -1.06 0.53
CA ARG A 189 15.73 -1.80 -0.15
C ARG A 189 15.53 -3.33 -0.18
N THR A 190 14.27 -3.77 -0.22
CA THR A 190 13.91 -5.19 -0.27
C THR A 190 13.50 -5.63 -1.66
N LYS A 191 13.59 -6.93 -1.97
CA LYS A 191 13.01 -7.49 -3.20
C LYS A 191 11.52 -7.19 -3.31
N PHE A 192 10.78 -7.24 -2.18
CA PHE A 192 9.35 -6.91 -2.19
C PHE A 192 9.13 -5.46 -2.63
N GLY A 193 9.86 -4.50 -2.04
CA GLY A 193 9.77 -3.10 -2.44
C GLY A 193 10.15 -2.86 -3.90
N GLN A 194 11.15 -3.59 -4.43
CA GLN A 194 11.51 -3.51 -5.86
C GLN A 194 10.37 -3.98 -6.77
N ILE A 195 9.73 -5.11 -6.44
CA ILE A 195 8.59 -5.63 -7.20
C ILE A 195 7.44 -4.63 -7.22
N GLU A 196 7.10 -4.03 -6.07
CA GLU A 196 6.03 -3.03 -5.97
C GLU A 196 6.38 -1.76 -6.74
N MET A 197 7.61 -1.24 -6.62
CA MET A 197 8.06 -0.08 -7.39
C MET A 197 7.96 -0.32 -8.91
N GLU A 198 8.37 -1.49 -9.39
CA GLU A 198 8.24 -1.84 -10.81
C GLU A 198 6.77 -1.91 -11.25
N ALA A 199 5.89 -2.43 -10.40
CA ALA A 199 4.46 -2.49 -10.68
C ALA A 199 3.85 -1.09 -10.79
N MET A 200 4.20 -0.19 -9.88
CA MET A 200 3.77 1.22 -9.90
C MET A 200 4.24 1.93 -11.18
N GLU A 201 5.51 1.73 -11.58
CA GLU A 201 6.07 2.32 -12.80
C GLU A 201 5.39 1.85 -14.08
N LYS A 202 4.93 0.59 -14.12
CA LYS A 202 4.27 -0.03 -15.28
C LYS A 202 2.74 0.11 -15.29
N SER A 203 2.13 0.53 -14.18
CA SER A 203 0.68 0.60 -14.00
C SER A 203 0.00 1.45 -15.09
N GLN A 204 -0.93 0.87 -15.84
CA GLN A 204 -1.69 1.60 -16.87
C GLN A 204 -2.96 2.28 -16.33
N ASP A 205 -3.12 2.31 -15.00
CA ASP A 205 -4.28 2.97 -14.38
C ASP A 205 -4.26 4.48 -14.69
N PRO A 206 -5.38 5.05 -15.20
CA PRO A 206 -5.43 6.44 -15.66
C PRO A 206 -5.45 7.48 -14.53
N ILE A 207 -5.67 7.06 -13.27
CA ILE A 207 -5.68 7.96 -12.11
C ILE A 207 -4.42 7.72 -11.30
N TYR A 208 -4.25 6.50 -10.78
CA TYR A 208 -3.15 6.17 -9.88
C TYR A 208 -1.82 6.04 -10.62
N GLY A 209 -1.80 5.28 -11.72
CA GLY A 209 -0.60 5.04 -12.51
C GLY A 209 -0.11 6.30 -13.24
N GLU A 210 -1.03 7.02 -13.88
CA GLU A 210 -0.73 8.29 -14.54
C GLU A 210 -0.31 9.37 -13.53
N GLY A 211 -1.08 9.55 -12.46
CA GLY A 211 -0.78 10.48 -11.39
C GLY A 211 0.59 10.23 -10.77
N PHE A 212 0.91 8.98 -10.45
CA PHE A 212 2.22 8.59 -9.94
C PHE A 212 3.36 9.01 -10.88
N ARG A 213 3.28 8.65 -12.17
CA ARG A 213 4.32 9.00 -13.14
C ARG A 213 4.48 10.51 -13.31
N MET A 214 3.37 11.24 -13.29
CA MET A 214 3.37 12.71 -13.34
C MET A 214 4.11 13.29 -12.13
N MET A 215 3.73 12.89 -10.92
CA MET A 215 4.33 13.40 -9.68
C MET A 215 5.78 12.99 -9.52
N LYS A 216 6.15 11.76 -9.92
CA LYS A 216 7.54 11.31 -9.95
C LYS A 216 8.39 12.18 -10.87
N LYS A 217 7.92 12.44 -12.10
CA LYS A 217 8.61 13.34 -13.05
C LYS A 217 8.74 14.76 -12.51
N MET A 218 7.73 15.25 -11.80
CA MET A 218 7.78 16.56 -11.15
C MET A 218 8.80 16.58 -10.01
N LEU A 219 8.85 15.55 -9.16
CA LEU A 219 9.86 15.42 -8.11
C LEU A 219 11.27 15.42 -8.70
N ASP A 220 11.51 14.63 -9.75
CA ASP A 220 12.80 14.56 -10.46
C ASP A 220 13.22 15.94 -11.00
N LYS A 221 12.27 16.70 -11.56
CA LYS A 221 12.51 18.07 -12.06
C LYS A 221 12.78 19.08 -10.92
N LYS A 222 12.13 18.90 -9.77
CA LYS A 222 12.19 19.85 -8.64
C LYS A 222 13.35 19.55 -7.68
N GLY A 223 13.87 18.33 -7.69
CA GLY A 223 15.04 17.88 -6.93
C GLY A 223 14.79 17.63 -5.44
N SER A 224 13.65 18.05 -4.90
CA SER A 224 13.27 17.80 -3.49
C SER A 224 11.76 17.80 -3.28
N TRP A 225 11.32 17.13 -2.22
CA TRP A 225 9.92 17.14 -1.77
C TRP A 225 9.43 18.55 -1.43
N GLU A 226 10.26 19.36 -0.77
CA GLU A 226 9.91 20.76 -0.44
C GLU A 226 9.58 21.57 -1.70
N ASN A 227 10.45 21.49 -2.72
CA ASN A 227 10.28 22.22 -3.97
C ASN A 227 9.07 21.71 -4.78
N LEU A 228 8.81 20.40 -4.73
CA LEU A 228 7.62 19.80 -5.34
C LEU A 228 6.37 20.34 -4.66
N LEU A 229 6.25 20.20 -3.34
CA LEU A 229 5.07 20.58 -2.57
C LEU A 229 4.81 22.09 -2.64
N GLN A 230 5.86 22.92 -2.65
CA GLN A 230 5.70 24.36 -2.85
C GLN A 230 5.15 24.71 -4.23
N SER A 231 5.43 23.90 -5.26
CA SER A 231 4.93 24.14 -6.62
C SER A 231 3.48 23.69 -6.85
N LEU A 232 2.91 22.97 -5.89
CA LEU A 232 1.54 22.45 -5.89
C LEU A 232 0.60 23.29 -5.00
N ARG A 233 1.08 24.42 -4.48
CA ARG A 233 0.33 25.36 -3.64
C ARG A 233 -0.15 26.57 -4.44
#